data_AF-A0A2D7VYY6-F1
#
_entry.id   AF-A0A2D7VYY6-F1
#
_cell.length_a   1.000
_cell.length_b   1.000
_cell.length_c   1.000
_cell.angle_alpha   90.00
_cell.angle_beta   90.00
_cell.angle_gamma   90.00
#
_symmetry.space_group_name_H-M   'P 1'
#
loop_
_entity.id
_entity.type
_entity.pdbx_description
1 polymer ?
#
loop_
_entity_poly.entity_id
_entity_poly.type
_entity_poly.pdbx_seq_one_letter_code
_entity_poly.pdbx_strand_id
1 'polypeptide(L)'
;MGFAQGEIHKRMQKHLTMHDNCYCEYPRGHGKTSQLTMRCAWEIGNDPSVRIKYIQQSETEAKKTTGLIKSILESDLYKVVFPEIEPDMDTWRTSDFKVKTKKWQRDAT
;
A
#
# COMPACT_ATOMS: atom_id res chain seq x y z
N MET A 1 -10.69 1.90 17.20
CA MET A 1 -10.37 3.35 17.13
C MET A 1 -10.64 3.78 15.69
N GLY A 2 -11.69 4.55 15.46
CA GLY A 2 -12.08 4.96 14.10
C GLY A 2 -11.14 6.04 13.58
N PHE A 3 -10.39 5.74 12.52
CA PHE A 3 -9.55 6.72 11.85
C PHE A 3 -10.40 7.48 10.82
N ALA A 4 -10.70 8.74 11.11
CA ALA A 4 -11.36 9.61 10.14
C ALA A 4 -10.29 10.36 9.31
N GLN A 5 -10.33 10.21 7.99
CA GLN A 5 -9.45 11.00 7.12
C GLN A 5 -9.83 12.49 7.18
N GLY A 6 -8.91 13.31 7.70
CA GLY A 6 -8.97 14.76 7.55
C GLY A 6 -8.90 15.23 6.09
N GLU A 7 -9.34 16.46 5.83
CA GLU A 7 -9.47 17.00 4.46
C GLU A 7 -8.15 17.02 3.68
N ILE A 8 -7.04 17.30 4.38
CA ILE A 8 -5.69 17.28 3.79
C ILE A 8 -5.33 15.88 3.24
N HIS A 9 -5.77 14.80 3.90
CA HIS A 9 -5.57 13.43 3.42
C HIS A 9 -6.40 13.15 2.17
N LYS A 10 -7.67 13.58 2.16
CA LYS A 10 -8.57 13.40 1.00
C LYS A 10 -8.03 14.12 -0.23
N ARG A 11 -7.54 15.35 -0.05
CA ARG A 11 -6.89 16.13 -1.12
C ARG A 11 -5.64 15.43 -1.66
N MET A 12 -4.81 14.88 -0.77
CA MET A 12 -3.63 14.10 -1.18
C MET A 12 -4.04 12.87 -2.00
N GLN A 13 -5.01 12.07 -1.53
CA GLN A 13 -5.46 10.89 -2.27
C GLN A 13 -6.05 11.25 -3.64
N LYS A 14 -6.86 12.31 -3.70
CA LYS A 14 -7.40 12.83 -4.97
C LYS A 14 -6.29 13.25 -5.92
N HIS A 15 -5.27 13.96 -5.43
CA HIS A 15 -4.15 14.38 -6.27
C HIS A 15 -3.37 13.17 -6.84
N LEU A 16 -3.08 12.17 -5.99
CA LEU A 16 -2.43 10.92 -6.41
C LEU A 16 -3.27 10.10 -7.40
N THR A 17 -4.59 10.22 -7.39
CA THR A 17 -5.48 9.55 -8.37
C THR A 17 -5.56 10.29 -9.71
N MET A 18 -5.48 11.63 -9.68
CA MET A 18 -5.68 12.46 -10.87
C MET A 18 -4.42 12.59 -11.74
N HIS A 19 -3.25 12.23 -11.21
CA HIS A 19 -1.98 12.47 -11.88
C HIS A 19 -1.03 11.26 -11.74
N ASP A 20 -0.59 10.73 -12.88
CA ASP A 20 0.36 9.61 -12.93
C ASP A 20 1.75 9.96 -12.39
N ASN A 21 2.18 11.22 -12.57
CA ASN A 21 3.43 11.74 -12.04
C ASN A 21 3.17 13.03 -11.28
N CYS A 22 3.34 12.99 -9.96
CA CYS A 22 3.05 14.10 -9.08
C CYS A 22 3.94 14.10 -7.83
N TYR A 23 3.89 15.21 -7.11
CA TYR A 23 4.66 15.44 -5.89
C TYR A 23 3.76 16.05 -4.82
N CYS A 24 3.95 15.61 -3.57
CA CYS A 24 3.17 16.07 -2.42
C CYS A 24 4.10 16.47 -1.28
N GLU A 25 4.08 17.75 -0.91
CA GLU A 25 4.69 18.22 0.33
C GLU A 25 3.72 18.05 1.48
N TYR A 26 4.20 17.48 2.59
CA TYR A 26 3.32 17.14 3.70
C TYR A 26 3.99 17.40 5.05
N PRO A 27 3.29 18.04 6.01
CA PRO A 27 3.86 18.30 7.32
C PRO A 27 4.26 17.03 8.08
N ARG A 28 5.29 17.14 8.92
CA ARG A 28 5.72 16.04 9.81
C ARG A 28 4.60 15.71 10.80
N GLY A 29 4.46 14.43 11.16
CA GLY A 29 3.49 13.97 12.15
C GLY A 29 2.03 13.89 11.66
N HIS A 30 1.76 14.16 10.37
CA HIS A 30 0.39 14.17 9.82
C HIS A 30 0.00 12.87 9.11
N GLY A 31 0.52 11.72 9.55
CA GLY A 31 0.05 10.41 9.05
C GLY A 31 0.27 10.11 7.56
N LYS A 32 1.14 10.85 6.85
CA LYS A 32 1.42 10.62 5.41
C LYS A 32 1.81 9.18 5.07
N THR A 33 2.60 8.54 5.93
CA THR A 33 3.00 7.14 5.74
C THR A 33 1.79 6.21 5.84
N SER A 34 0.95 6.38 6.86
CA SER A 34 -0.29 5.59 7.02
C SER A 34 -1.23 5.74 5.82
N GLN A 35 -1.33 6.94 5.26
CA GLN A 35 -2.13 7.17 4.05
C GLN A 35 -1.57 6.48 2.81
N LEU A 36 -0.26 6.49 2.62
CA LEU A 36 0.38 5.84 1.47
C LEU A 36 0.34 4.32 1.60
N THR A 37 0.48 3.76 2.80
CA THR A 37 0.34 2.29 3.01
C THR A 37 -1.09 1.83 2.78
N MET A 38 -2.09 2.58 3.27
CA MET A 38 -3.52 2.32 2.96
C MET A 38 -3.79 2.43 1.46
N ARG A 39 -3.19 3.42 0.78
CA ARG A 39 -3.33 3.57 -0.67
C ARG A 39 -2.73 2.38 -1.41
N CYS A 40 -1.53 1.92 -1.03
CA CYS A 40 -0.92 0.73 -1.64
C CYS A 40 -1.82 -0.50 -1.49
N ALA A 41 -2.38 -0.74 -0.30
CA ALA A 41 -3.33 -1.83 -0.09
C ALA A 41 -4.59 -1.67 -0.97
N TRP A 42 -5.13 -0.46 -1.09
CA TRP A 42 -6.27 -0.18 -1.97
C TRP A 42 -5.97 -0.49 -3.44
N GLU A 43 -4.81 -0.08 -3.96
CA GLU A 43 -4.41 -0.39 -5.35
C GLU A 43 -4.24 -1.89 -5.57
N ILE A 44 -3.67 -2.63 -4.60
CA ILE A 44 -3.56 -4.10 -4.65
C ILE A 44 -4.95 -4.76 -4.68
N GLY A 45 -5.89 -4.25 -3.88
CA GLY A 45 -7.26 -4.75 -3.85
C GLY A 45 -8.00 -4.55 -5.17
N ASN A 46 -7.83 -3.39 -5.81
CA ASN A 46 -8.46 -3.12 -7.10
C ASN A 46 -7.81 -3.87 -8.27
N ASP A 47 -6.48 -4.01 -8.24
CA ASP A 47 -5.73 -4.79 -9.23
C ASP A 47 -4.66 -5.64 -8.55
N PRO A 48 -4.91 -6.94 -8.31
CA PRO A 48 -3.92 -7.86 -7.75
C PRO A 48 -2.67 -8.02 -8.63
N SER A 49 -2.72 -7.59 -9.89
CA SER A 49 -1.58 -7.62 -10.80
C SER A 49 -0.72 -6.34 -10.79
N VAL A 50 -1.09 -5.33 -10.00
CA VAL A 50 -0.35 -4.08 -9.85
C VAL A 50 1.06 -4.32 -9.34
N ARG A 51 2.02 -3.52 -9.79
CA ARG A 51 3.40 -3.54 -9.31
C ARG A 51 3.73 -2.21 -8.67
N ILE A 52 4.07 -2.24 -7.38
CA ILE A 52 4.33 -1.06 -6.58
C ILE A 52 5.75 -1.14 -6.04
N LYS A 53 6.56 -0.11 -6.34
CA LYS A 53 7.87 0.10 -5.73
C LYS A 53 7.83 1.39 -4.92
N TYR A 54 7.98 1.27 -3.61
CA TYR A 54 8.17 2.43 -2.72
C TYR A 54 9.63 2.54 -2.30
N ILE A 55 10.12 3.77 -2.23
CA ILE A 55 11.50 4.08 -1.85
C ILE A 55 11.46 4.80 -0.50
N GLN A 56 12.36 4.41 0.39
CA GLN A 56 12.53 5.01 1.71
C GLN A 56 13.99 5.41 1.93
N GLN A 57 14.22 6.27 2.92
CA GLN A 57 15.56 6.75 3.28
C GLN A 57 16.52 5.64 3.77
N SER A 58 15.98 4.52 4.27
CA SER A 58 16.77 3.38 4.76
C SER A 58 16.00 2.07 4.61
N GLU A 59 16.74 0.95 4.62
CA GLU A 59 16.16 -0.39 4.56
C GLU A 59 15.22 -0.67 5.75
N THR A 60 15.56 -0.17 6.94
CA THR A 60 14.73 -0.33 8.15
C THR A 60 13.36 0.34 7.98
N GLU A 61 13.31 1.56 7.44
CA GLU A 61 12.03 2.26 7.19
C GLU A 61 11.24 1.61 6.04
N ALA A 62 11.93 1.07 5.03
CA ALA A 62 11.31 0.26 3.99
C ALA A 62 10.62 -0.99 4.58
N LYS A 63 11.32 -1.77 5.41
CA LYS A 63 10.77 -2.97 6.06
C LYS A 63 9.57 -2.66 6.97
N LYS A 64 9.60 -1.53 7.70
CA LYS A 64 8.44 -1.07 8.49
C LYS A 64 7.24 -0.76 7.60
N THR A 65 7.47 -0.11 6.47
CA THR A 65 6.42 0.19 5.47
C THR A 65 5.84 -1.10 4.90
N THR A 66 6.69 -2.08 4.54
CA THR A 66 6.26 -3.42 4.10
C THR A 66 5.37 -4.07 5.16
N GLY A 67 5.82 -4.09 6.42
CA GLY A 67 5.05 -4.65 7.54
C GLY A 67 3.68 -3.99 7.71
N LEU A 68 3.61 -2.66 7.64
CA LEU A 68 2.33 -1.93 7.73
C LEU A 68 1.36 -2.30 6.61
N ILE A 69 1.84 -2.44 5.37
CA ILE A 69 0.98 -2.85 4.24
C ILE A 69 0.48 -4.28 4.47
N LYS A 70 1.37 -5.22 4.83
CA LYS A 70 1.01 -6.61 5.12
C LYS A 70 -0.03 -6.71 6.23
N SER A 71 0.13 -5.97 7.32
CA SER A 71 -0.86 -5.93 8.41
C SER A 71 -2.23 -5.40 7.97
N ILE A 72 -2.29 -4.49 6.98
CA ILE A 72 -3.56 -4.05 6.39
C ILE A 72 -4.18 -5.20 5.58
N LEU A 73 -3.40 -5.83 4.69
CA LEU A 73 -3.87 -6.95 3.85
C LEU A 73 -4.34 -8.16 4.67
N GLU A 74 -3.73 -8.41 5.82
CA GLU A 74 -4.09 -9.49 6.73
C GLU A 74 -5.34 -9.19 7.58
N SER A 75 -5.74 -7.91 7.67
CA SER A 75 -6.85 -7.46 8.52
C SER A 75 -8.21 -7.92 8.02
N ASP A 76 -9.12 -8.22 8.95
CA ASP A 76 -10.48 -8.65 8.61
C ASP A 76 -11.27 -7.54 7.89
N LEU A 77 -11.02 -6.27 8.23
CA LEU A 77 -11.65 -5.14 7.53
C LEU A 77 -11.24 -5.07 6.06
N TYR A 78 -9.99 -5.38 5.74
CA TYR A 78 -9.55 -5.42 4.35
C TYR A 78 -10.23 -6.56 3.59
N LYS A 79 -10.34 -7.75 4.20
CA LYS A 79 -11.04 -8.91 3.61
C LYS A 79 -12.54 -8.68 3.40
N VAL A 80 -13.17 -7.82 4.20
CA VAL A 80 -14.57 -7.41 3.97
C VAL A 80 -14.72 -6.62 2.67
N VAL A 81 -13.72 -5.81 2.30
CA VAL A 81 -13.75 -5.00 1.06
C VAL A 81 -13.24 -5.78 -0.15
N PHE A 82 -12.19 -6.58 0.03
CA PHE A 82 -11.52 -7.34 -1.03
C PHE A 82 -11.32 -8.82 -0.61
N PRO A 83 -12.41 -9.61 -0.53
CA PRO A 83 -12.38 -11.00 -0.04
C PRO A 83 -11.55 -11.96 -0.89
N GLU A 84 -11.30 -11.62 -2.16
CA GLU A 84 -10.56 -12.42 -3.13
C GLU A 84 -9.04 -12.26 -3.02
N ILE A 85 -8.56 -11.29 -2.25
CA ILE A 85 -7.13 -11.01 -2.13
C ILE A 85 -6.52 -11.91 -1.08
N GLU A 86 -5.59 -12.75 -1.53
CA GLU A 86 -4.87 -13.67 -0.67
C GLU A 86 -3.35 -13.42 -0.74
N PRO A 87 -2.65 -13.35 0.41
CA PRO A 87 -1.20 -13.39 0.44
C PRO A 87 -0.63 -14.61 -0.29
N ASP A 88 0.46 -14.41 -1.02
CA ASP A 88 1.30 -15.52 -1.49
C ASP A 88 2.38 -15.79 -0.44
N MET A 89 2.17 -16.84 0.36
CA MET A 89 3.02 -17.17 1.50
C MET A 89 4.45 -17.57 1.11
N ASP A 90 4.67 -18.03 -0.13
CA ASP A 90 6.00 -18.40 -0.63
C ASP A 90 6.89 -17.16 -0.86
N THR A 91 6.25 -16.01 -1.09
CA THR A 91 6.90 -14.74 -1.36
C THR A 91 6.65 -13.68 -0.29
N TRP A 92 6.00 -14.02 0.83
CA TRP A 92 5.60 -13.10 1.90
C TRP A 92 6.75 -12.63 2.82
N ARG A 93 7.80 -12.05 2.24
CA ARG A 93 9.07 -11.70 2.90
C ARG A 93 9.00 -10.33 3.60
N THR A 94 10.12 -9.91 4.19
CA THR A 94 10.22 -8.61 4.89
C THR A 94 10.57 -7.45 3.96
N SER A 95 11.30 -7.74 2.88
CA SER A 95 11.77 -6.76 1.88
C SER A 95 10.75 -6.54 0.76
N ASP A 96 10.01 -7.59 0.41
CA ASP A 96 9.10 -7.67 -0.71
C ASP A 96 8.00 -8.69 -0.40
N PHE A 97 6.89 -8.61 -1.13
CA PHE A 97 5.81 -9.59 -1.05
C PHE A 97 5.00 -9.64 -2.35
N LYS A 98 4.27 -10.74 -2.57
CA LYS A 98 3.25 -10.85 -3.60
C LYS A 98 1.90 -11.27 -2.99
N VAL A 99 0.84 -10.98 -3.72
CA VAL A 99 -0.49 -11.57 -3.52
C VAL A 99 -0.74 -12.57 -4.63
N LYS A 100 -1.62 -13.54 -4.39
CA LYS A 100 -1.98 -14.52 -5.42
C LYS A 100 -2.64 -13.80 -6.60
N THR A 101 -2.17 -14.11 -7.80
CA THR A 101 -2.74 -13.58 -9.03
C THR A 101 -2.71 -14.65 -10.12
N LYS A 102 -3.70 -14.64 -11.01
CA LYS A 102 -3.76 -15.55 -12.16
C LYS A 102 -2.80 -15.14 -13.28
N LYS A 103 -2.38 -13.88 -13.29
CA LYS A 103 -1.49 -13.34 -14.32
C LYS A 103 -0.04 -13.60 -13.91
N TRP A 104 0.76 -14.12 -14.84
CA TRP A 104 2.21 -14.18 -14.64
C TRP A 104 2.76 -12.76 -14.46
N GLN A 105 3.54 -12.57 -13.39
CA GLN A 105 4.20 -11.30 -13.10
C GLN A 105 5.71 -11.48 -13.20
N ARG A 106 6.33 -10.73 -14.11
CA ARG A 106 7.80 -10.58 -14.15
C ARG A 106 8.28 -9.86 -12.89
N ASP A 107 9.40 -10.30 -12.34
CA ASP A 107 10.03 -9.59 -11.23
C ASP A 107 10.31 -8.12 -11.59
N ALA A 108 10.18 -7.26 -10.58
CA ALA A 108 10.46 -5.85 -10.72
C ALA A 108 11.98 -5.66 -10.82
N THR A 109 12.49 -5.63 -12.06
CA THR A 109 13.88 -5.25 -12.37
C THR A 109 14.19 -3.84 -11.88
#